data_AF-A0A8T4NAZ8-F1
#
_entry.id   AF-A0A8T4NAZ8-F1
#
_cell.length_a   1.000
_cell.length_b   1.000
_cell.length_c   1.000
_cell.angle_alpha   90.00
_cell.angle_beta   90.00
_cell.angle_gamma   90.00
#
_symmetry.space_group_name_H-M   'P 1'
#
loop_
_entity.id
_entity.type
_entity.pdbx_description
1 polymer ?
#
loop_
_entity_poly.entity_id
_entity_poly.type
_entity_poly.pdbx_seq_one_letter_code
_entity_poly.pdbx_strand_id
1 'polypeptide(L)'
;MSIKTFWKNSATNKLIIIVTIFWIVLAVVFGIYDLLISKFLFDPDSTVGNLVEAFGEIPGLLFIIFSLFVLNTNAKIKNKTGKKLFFVFEILLSSFSFIYILRLIFNYFNIPFKFASLEGISVFLGFALVSLIGFYLFKTKLQKFSEKNYLFAKVSLILFIISGILVEAFKFLWGRVRYEEVINNLGNFTEWYLPQGISGGNSFPSGHAYLAWIIIPLFLIFLHKNKIHKWIAIILVTLFALFISYERIVIGAHYTSDILFSGGIVIMIFLILYKKYFLNKDKKQRKSASAKKKTRKNKKQ
;
A
#
# COMPACT_ATOMS: atom_id res chain seq x y z
N MET A 1 17.11 -14.80 19.30
CA MET A 1 17.95 -13.70 18.77
C MET A 1 18.12 -12.69 19.90
N SER A 2 19.33 -12.39 20.38
CA SER A 2 19.48 -11.53 21.57
C SER A 2 19.20 -10.06 21.23
N ILE A 3 18.61 -9.31 22.15
CA ILE A 3 18.39 -7.85 22.01
C ILE A 3 19.69 -7.14 21.61
N LYS A 4 20.82 -7.49 22.24
CA LYS A 4 22.16 -6.97 21.89
C LYS A 4 22.58 -7.23 20.43
N THR A 5 22.14 -8.33 19.79
CA THR A 5 22.41 -8.58 18.36
C THR A 5 21.46 -7.87 17.40
N PHE A 6 20.25 -7.47 17.85
CA PHE A 6 19.34 -6.62 17.08
C PHE A 6 19.87 -5.17 16.94
N TRP A 7 20.41 -4.62 18.04
CA TRP A 7 21.00 -3.26 18.10
C TRP A 7 22.21 -3.08 17.17
N LYS A 8 22.98 -4.13 16.93
CA LYS A 8 24.33 -4.02 16.33
C LYS A 8 24.39 -4.00 14.80
N ASN A 9 23.31 -4.19 14.01
CA ASN A 9 23.53 -4.69 12.63
C ASN A 9 22.67 -4.29 11.40
N SER A 10 21.99 -3.13 11.37
CA SER A 10 21.76 -2.38 10.10
C SER A 10 21.06 -1.05 10.36
N ALA A 11 21.38 0.00 9.59
CA ALA A 11 20.67 1.29 9.61
C ALA A 11 19.14 1.14 9.55
N THR A 12 18.64 0.11 8.86
CA THR A 12 17.22 -0.23 8.76
C THR A 12 16.59 -0.72 10.07
N ASN A 13 17.36 -1.36 10.97
CA ASN A 13 16.84 -1.71 12.30
C ASN A 13 16.64 -0.44 13.12
N LYS A 14 17.61 0.50 13.06
CA LYS A 14 17.49 1.81 13.70
C LYS A 14 16.28 2.57 13.15
N LEU A 15 16.10 2.55 11.82
CA LEU A 15 14.95 3.19 11.18
C LEU A 15 13.62 2.57 11.63
N ILE A 16 13.50 1.24 11.69
CA ILE A 16 12.29 0.58 12.20
C ILE A 16 11.99 1.04 13.62
N ILE A 17 12.98 1.05 14.52
CA ILE A 17 12.78 1.51 15.91
C ILE A 17 12.35 2.99 15.96
N ILE A 18 13.04 3.87 15.22
CA ILE A 18 12.73 5.30 15.19
C ILE A 18 11.31 5.52 14.69
N VAL A 19 10.92 4.86 13.59
CA VAL A 19 9.57 4.93 13.04
C VAL A 19 8.55 4.40 14.05
N THR A 20 8.82 3.29 14.74
CA THR A 20 7.93 2.77 15.78
C THR A 20 7.77 3.76 16.95
N ILE A 21 8.86 4.32 17.47
CA ILE A 21 8.81 5.28 18.58
C ILE A 21 8.03 6.53 18.15
N PHE A 22 8.35 7.08 16.97
CA PHE A 22 7.64 8.24 16.42
C PHE A 22 6.15 7.96 16.25
N TRP A 23 5.81 6.80 15.70
CA TRP A 23 4.42 6.37 15.55
C TRP A 23 3.69 6.23 16.90
N ILE A 24 4.34 5.68 17.93
CA ILE A 24 3.76 5.57 19.29
C ILE A 24 3.49 6.95 19.87
N VAL A 25 4.45 7.89 19.75
CA VAL A 25 4.27 9.26 20.23
C VAL A 25 3.09 9.93 19.54
N LEU A 26 2.99 9.81 18.21
CA LEU A 26 1.85 10.34 17.46
C LEU A 26 0.53 9.66 17.83
N ALA A 27 0.53 8.35 18.09
CA ALA A 27 -0.69 7.64 18.49
C ALA A 27 -1.22 8.14 19.83
N VAL A 28 -0.33 8.40 20.80
CA VAL A 28 -0.71 9.01 22.08
C VAL A 28 -1.24 10.43 21.87
N VAL A 29 -0.55 11.26 21.09
CA VAL A 29 -0.98 12.63 20.81
C VAL A 29 -2.35 12.65 20.14
N PHE A 30 -2.57 11.85 19.08
CA PHE A 30 -3.85 11.80 18.39
C PHE A 30 -4.95 11.12 19.22
N GLY A 31 -4.61 10.25 20.17
CA GLY A 31 -5.57 9.76 21.16
C GLY A 31 -6.18 10.85 22.03
N ILE A 32 -5.46 11.96 22.25
CA ILE A 32 -5.91 13.10 23.03
C ILE A 32 -6.56 14.17 22.13
N TYR A 33 -5.99 14.41 20.95
CA TYR A 33 -6.34 15.56 20.11
C TYR A 33 -7.18 15.24 18.87
N ASP A 34 -7.52 13.96 18.59
CA ASP A 34 -8.29 13.56 17.40
C ASP A 34 -9.53 14.44 17.18
N LEU A 35 -10.38 14.56 18.20
CA LEU A 35 -11.62 15.31 18.10
C LEU A 35 -11.38 16.82 17.88
N LEU A 36 -10.35 17.38 18.52
CA LEU A 36 -10.00 18.78 18.38
C LEU A 36 -9.48 19.09 16.98
N ILE A 37 -8.63 18.20 16.43
CA ILE A 37 -8.11 18.33 15.07
C ILE A 37 -9.25 18.23 14.06
N SER A 38 -10.13 17.24 14.19
CA SER A 38 -11.29 17.09 13.30
C SER A 38 -12.20 18.32 13.35
N LYS A 39 -12.53 18.84 14.54
CA LYS A 39 -13.31 20.08 14.69
C LYS A 39 -12.67 21.28 14.00
N PHE A 40 -11.34 21.40 14.10
CA PHE A 40 -10.61 22.53 13.54
C PHE A 40 -10.52 22.49 12.00
N LEU A 41 -10.34 21.30 11.43
CA LEU A 41 -10.13 21.11 9.98
C LEU A 41 -11.41 20.85 9.19
N PHE A 42 -12.55 20.62 9.86
CA PHE A 42 -13.76 20.16 9.20
C PHE A 42 -14.33 21.19 8.22
N ASP A 43 -14.37 20.80 6.95
CA ASP A 43 -14.97 21.54 5.83
C ASP A 43 -15.62 20.52 4.87
N PRO A 44 -16.92 20.21 5.05
CA PRO A 44 -17.63 19.24 4.21
C PRO A 44 -17.84 19.74 2.76
N ASP A 45 -17.80 21.05 2.55
CA ASP A 45 -17.97 21.67 1.24
C ASP A 45 -16.64 21.77 0.45
N SER A 46 -15.54 21.28 1.02
CA SER A 46 -14.22 21.24 0.37
C SER A 46 -14.30 20.51 -0.97
N THR A 47 -14.13 21.25 -2.06
CA THR A 47 -14.13 20.68 -3.42
C THR A 47 -13.00 19.67 -3.60
N VAL A 48 -11.82 19.96 -3.05
CA VAL A 48 -10.66 19.07 -3.11
C VAL A 48 -10.91 17.81 -2.27
N GLY A 49 -11.49 17.98 -1.09
CA GLY A 49 -11.85 16.88 -0.20
C GLY A 49 -12.82 15.89 -0.84
N ASN A 50 -13.88 16.42 -1.46
CA ASN A 50 -14.88 15.63 -2.18
C ASN A 50 -14.30 14.94 -3.43
N LEU A 51 -13.37 15.57 -4.14
CA LEU A 51 -12.64 14.91 -5.23
C LEU A 51 -11.75 13.78 -4.73
N VAL A 52 -11.09 13.94 -3.58
CA VAL A 52 -10.27 12.89 -2.96
C VAL A 52 -11.12 11.74 -2.43
N GLU A 53 -12.31 12.00 -1.88
CA GLU A 53 -13.30 10.96 -1.56
C GLU A 53 -13.58 10.08 -2.78
N ALA A 54 -13.90 10.72 -3.91
CA ALA A 54 -14.31 10.04 -5.13
C ALA A 54 -13.17 9.27 -5.82
N PHE A 55 -11.98 9.87 -5.87
CA PHE A 55 -10.91 9.40 -6.77
C PHE A 55 -9.57 9.11 -6.09
N GLY A 56 -9.41 9.43 -4.81
CA GLY A 56 -8.13 9.31 -4.09
C GLY A 56 -7.55 7.89 -4.04
N GLU A 57 -8.39 6.88 -4.24
CA GLU A 57 -8.00 5.46 -4.27
C GLU A 57 -7.43 4.99 -5.62
N ILE A 58 -7.79 5.68 -6.72
CA ILE A 58 -7.44 5.27 -8.08
C ILE A 58 -5.92 5.16 -8.31
N PRO A 59 -5.08 6.13 -7.88
CA PRO A 59 -3.63 6.02 -8.07
C PRO A 59 -3.02 4.78 -7.42
N GLY A 60 -3.52 4.37 -6.25
CA GLY A 60 -3.10 3.15 -5.58
C GLY A 60 -3.47 1.91 -6.37
N LEU A 61 -4.71 1.83 -6.86
CA LEU A 61 -5.20 0.70 -7.67
C LEU A 61 -4.44 0.55 -8.99
N LEU A 62 -4.18 1.66 -9.68
CA LEU A 62 -3.36 1.67 -10.90
C LEU A 62 -1.93 1.20 -10.63
N PHE A 63 -1.35 1.61 -9.50
CA PHE A 63 -0.02 1.15 -9.09
C PHE A 63 0.03 -0.38 -8.85
N ILE A 64 -1.05 -0.97 -8.32
CA ILE A 64 -1.15 -2.42 -8.12
C ILE A 64 -1.32 -3.16 -9.45
N ILE A 65 -2.16 -2.65 -10.35
CA ILE A 65 -2.29 -3.20 -11.71
C ILE A 65 -0.93 -3.17 -12.42
N PHE A 66 -0.21 -2.04 -12.35
CA PHE A 66 1.14 -1.93 -12.89
C PHE A 66 2.11 -2.94 -12.26
N SER A 67 2.04 -3.13 -10.94
CA SER A 67 2.87 -4.11 -10.23
C SER A 67 2.56 -5.55 -10.67
N LEU A 68 1.30 -5.90 -10.90
CA LEU A 68 0.90 -7.21 -11.43
C LEU A 68 1.48 -7.47 -12.81
N PHE A 69 1.38 -6.49 -13.73
CA PHE A 69 1.94 -6.63 -15.07
C PHE A 69 3.47 -6.82 -15.06
N VAL A 70 4.18 -6.12 -14.18
CA VAL A 70 5.63 -6.31 -13.99
C VAL A 70 5.94 -7.71 -13.42
N LEU A 71 5.16 -8.20 -12.47
CA LEU A 71 5.43 -9.44 -11.73
C LEU A 71 5.34 -10.70 -12.60
N ASN A 72 4.29 -10.81 -13.42
CA ASN A 72 3.98 -12.01 -14.17
C ASN A 72 5.13 -12.48 -15.09
N THR A 73 5.82 -11.52 -15.71
CA THR A 73 6.89 -11.77 -16.69
C THR A 73 8.00 -12.67 -16.16
N ASN A 74 8.22 -12.70 -14.83
CA ASN A 74 9.35 -13.34 -14.19
C ASN A 74 8.99 -14.21 -12.97
N ALA A 75 7.71 -14.58 -12.84
CA ALA A 75 7.25 -15.41 -11.73
C ALA A 75 8.02 -16.76 -11.67
N LYS A 76 8.82 -16.94 -10.61
CA LYS A 76 9.67 -18.13 -10.39
C LYS A 76 8.92 -19.26 -9.71
N ILE A 77 7.87 -19.76 -10.34
CA ILE A 77 7.07 -20.90 -9.85
C ILE A 77 7.51 -22.16 -10.59
N LYS A 78 8.05 -23.15 -9.85
CA LYS A 78 8.56 -24.41 -10.43
C LYS A 78 7.44 -25.29 -10.99
N ASN A 79 6.31 -25.37 -10.28
CA ASN A 79 5.17 -26.19 -10.68
C ASN A 79 4.40 -25.53 -11.84
N LYS A 80 4.23 -26.24 -12.97
CA LYS A 80 3.47 -25.77 -14.13
C LYS A 80 2.03 -25.41 -13.79
N THR A 81 1.33 -26.23 -12.99
CA THR A 81 -0.04 -25.95 -12.54
C THR A 81 -0.08 -24.73 -11.64
N GLY A 82 0.82 -24.64 -10.67
CA GLY A 82 0.93 -23.47 -9.79
C GLY A 82 1.21 -22.17 -10.55
N LYS A 83 2.02 -22.22 -11.61
CA LYS A 83 2.28 -21.05 -12.47
C LYS A 83 1.03 -20.60 -13.22
N LYS A 84 0.23 -21.54 -13.74
CA LYS A 84 -1.04 -21.23 -14.40
C LYS A 84 -2.04 -20.61 -13.42
N LEU A 85 -2.22 -21.21 -12.25
CA LEU A 85 -3.13 -20.70 -11.21
C LEU A 85 -2.72 -19.30 -10.74
N PHE A 86 -1.43 -19.06 -10.56
CA PHE A 86 -0.93 -17.74 -10.21
C PHE A 86 -1.22 -16.70 -11.29
N PHE A 87 -1.06 -17.06 -12.57
CA PHE A 87 -1.39 -16.14 -13.66
C PHE A 87 -2.89 -15.84 -13.73
N VAL A 88 -3.74 -16.86 -13.53
CA VAL A 88 -5.20 -16.66 -13.45
C VAL A 88 -5.52 -15.71 -12.30
N PHE A 89 -4.93 -15.91 -11.12
CA PHE A 89 -5.08 -15.00 -9.99
C PHE A 89 -4.68 -13.56 -10.34
N GLU A 90 -3.55 -13.36 -11.04
CA GLU A 90 -3.11 -12.02 -11.47
C GLU A 90 -4.12 -11.36 -12.42
N ILE A 91 -4.69 -12.10 -13.38
CA ILE A 91 -5.73 -11.60 -14.31
C ILE A 91 -7.01 -11.25 -13.55
N LEU A 92 -7.44 -12.09 -12.62
CA LEU A 92 -8.64 -11.83 -11.81
C LEU A 92 -8.43 -10.57 -10.99
N LEU A 93 -7.30 -10.47 -10.27
CA LEU A 93 -7.01 -9.33 -9.40
C LEU A 93 -6.89 -8.01 -10.18
N SER A 94 -6.25 -8.00 -11.36
CA SER A 94 -6.17 -6.80 -12.19
C SER A 94 -7.55 -6.41 -12.74
N SER A 95 -8.35 -7.39 -13.19
CA SER A 95 -9.72 -7.15 -13.69
C SER A 95 -10.62 -6.58 -12.60
N PHE A 96 -10.61 -7.15 -11.39
CA PHE A 96 -11.37 -6.61 -10.26
C PHE A 96 -10.91 -5.21 -9.86
N SER A 97 -9.61 -4.92 -9.94
CA SER A 97 -9.08 -3.57 -9.68
C SER A 97 -9.59 -2.55 -10.71
N PHE A 98 -9.63 -2.91 -12.00
CA PHE A 98 -10.21 -2.04 -13.03
C PHE A 98 -11.72 -1.83 -12.85
N ILE A 99 -12.46 -2.89 -12.51
CA ILE A 99 -13.89 -2.79 -12.21
C ILE A 99 -14.14 -1.89 -11.00
N TYR A 100 -13.31 -2.00 -9.97
CA TYR A 100 -13.42 -1.14 -8.80
C TYR A 100 -13.17 0.34 -9.16
N ILE A 101 -12.17 0.64 -10.01
CA ILE A 101 -11.98 1.99 -10.55
C ILE A 101 -13.23 2.45 -11.31
N LEU A 102 -13.81 1.60 -12.17
CA LEU A 102 -15.02 1.94 -12.91
C LEU A 102 -16.21 2.19 -11.97
N ARG A 103 -16.33 1.41 -10.89
CA ARG A 103 -17.34 1.61 -9.85
C ARG A 103 -17.20 2.97 -9.17
N LEU A 104 -15.98 3.39 -8.82
CA LEU A 104 -15.75 4.72 -8.24
C LEU A 104 -16.23 5.84 -9.19
N ILE A 105 -15.90 5.71 -10.48
CA ILE A 105 -16.32 6.67 -11.52
C ILE A 105 -17.85 6.69 -11.63
N PHE A 106 -18.50 5.53 -11.73
CA PHE A 106 -19.95 5.45 -11.88
C PHE A 106 -20.68 5.99 -10.66
N ASN A 107 -20.19 5.70 -9.44
CA ASN A 107 -20.74 6.25 -8.21
C ASN A 107 -20.66 7.78 -8.21
N TYR A 108 -19.52 8.36 -8.60
CA TYR A 108 -19.36 9.82 -8.66
C TYR A 108 -20.33 10.49 -9.63
N PHE A 109 -20.57 9.88 -10.79
CA PHE A 109 -21.50 10.39 -11.80
C PHE A 109 -22.96 9.92 -11.58
N ASN A 110 -23.26 9.24 -10.47
CA ASN A 110 -24.57 8.66 -10.18
C ASN A 110 -25.13 7.77 -11.30
N ILE A 111 -24.24 7.05 -12.02
CA ILE A 111 -24.63 6.14 -13.09
C ILE A 111 -25.07 4.80 -12.46
N PRO A 112 -26.36 4.42 -12.55
CA PRO A 112 -26.84 3.19 -11.97
C PRO A 112 -26.31 1.99 -12.78
N PHE A 113 -25.42 1.20 -12.18
CA PHE A 113 -24.89 -0.02 -12.79
C PHE A 113 -24.78 -1.16 -11.80
N LYS A 114 -25.35 -2.31 -12.15
CA LYS A 114 -25.28 -3.52 -11.32
C LYS A 114 -24.11 -4.38 -11.78
N PHE A 115 -22.98 -4.31 -11.09
CA PHE A 115 -21.80 -5.12 -11.44
C PHE A 115 -22.02 -6.65 -11.37
N ALA A 116 -23.08 -7.11 -10.69
CA ALA A 116 -23.48 -8.51 -10.62
C ALA A 116 -24.51 -8.93 -11.69
N SER A 117 -24.71 -8.14 -12.76
CA SER A 117 -25.59 -8.45 -13.88
C SER A 117 -24.85 -9.06 -15.09
N LEU A 118 -25.57 -9.45 -16.14
CA LEU A 118 -25.00 -9.90 -17.43
C LEU A 118 -24.11 -8.81 -18.07
N GLU A 119 -24.52 -7.55 -17.97
CA GLU A 119 -23.72 -6.40 -18.40
C GLU A 119 -22.45 -6.30 -17.56
N GLY A 120 -22.54 -6.52 -16.25
CA GLY A 120 -21.40 -6.57 -15.34
C GLY A 120 -20.39 -7.67 -15.71
N ILE A 121 -20.87 -8.86 -16.07
CA ILE A 121 -20.03 -9.96 -16.58
C ILE A 121 -19.33 -9.56 -17.89
N SER A 122 -20.05 -8.90 -18.80
CA SER A 122 -19.47 -8.42 -20.06
C SER A 122 -18.36 -7.39 -19.83
N VAL A 123 -18.57 -6.44 -18.90
CA VAL A 123 -17.55 -5.48 -18.46
C VAL A 123 -16.34 -6.19 -17.84
N PHE A 124 -16.57 -7.21 -17.00
CA PHE A 124 -15.51 -8.02 -16.42
C PHE A 124 -14.67 -8.71 -17.49
N LEU A 125 -15.31 -9.35 -18.49
CA LEU A 125 -14.61 -9.99 -19.61
C LEU A 125 -13.81 -8.96 -20.44
N GLY A 126 -14.36 -7.76 -20.62
CA GLY A 126 -13.65 -6.64 -21.25
C GLY A 126 -12.36 -6.28 -20.50
N PHE A 127 -12.43 -6.11 -19.17
CA PHE A 127 -11.22 -5.82 -18.37
C PHE A 127 -10.27 -7.01 -18.23
N ALA A 128 -10.76 -8.24 -18.32
CA ALA A 128 -9.91 -9.41 -18.44
C ALA A 128 -9.10 -9.40 -19.74
N LEU A 129 -9.73 -8.99 -20.86
CA LEU A 129 -9.03 -8.80 -22.13
C LEU A 129 -8.00 -7.66 -22.05
N VAL A 130 -8.35 -6.51 -21.46
CA VAL A 130 -7.41 -5.40 -21.21
C VAL A 130 -6.22 -5.87 -20.37
N SER A 131 -6.47 -6.66 -19.33
CA SER A 131 -5.43 -7.25 -18.49
C SER A 131 -4.51 -8.17 -19.28
N LEU A 132 -5.07 -9.05 -20.12
CA LEU A 132 -4.30 -9.94 -21.00
C LEU A 132 -3.42 -9.17 -21.97
N ILE A 133 -3.93 -8.09 -22.57
CA ILE A 133 -3.14 -7.18 -23.43
C ILE A 133 -2.00 -6.55 -22.62
N GLY A 134 -2.28 -6.07 -21.42
CA GLY A 134 -1.27 -5.53 -20.49
C GLY A 134 -0.15 -6.53 -20.21
N PHE A 135 -0.49 -7.76 -19.82
CA PHE A 135 0.48 -8.83 -19.60
C PHE A 135 1.29 -9.16 -20.86
N TYR A 136 0.64 -9.21 -22.03
CA TYR A 136 1.31 -9.44 -23.31
C TYR A 136 2.32 -8.33 -23.64
N LEU A 137 1.95 -7.06 -23.46
CA LEU A 137 2.84 -5.92 -23.69
C LEU A 137 4.03 -5.93 -22.72
N PHE A 138 3.80 -6.19 -21.44
CA PHE A 138 4.89 -6.27 -20.45
C PHE A 138 5.84 -7.42 -20.70
N LYS A 139 5.33 -8.55 -21.21
CA LYS A 139 6.12 -9.73 -21.57
C LYS A 139 6.93 -9.55 -22.85
N THR A 140 6.41 -8.81 -23.83
CA THR A 140 7.04 -8.68 -25.17
C THR A 140 7.81 -7.38 -25.36
N LYS A 141 7.21 -6.23 -25.04
CA LYS A 141 7.78 -4.89 -25.27
C LYS A 141 8.56 -4.38 -24.08
N LEU A 142 8.11 -4.65 -22.85
CA LEU A 142 8.75 -4.16 -21.62
C LEU A 142 9.52 -5.24 -20.85
N GLN A 143 9.85 -6.37 -21.48
CA GLN A 143 10.46 -7.53 -20.81
C GLN A 143 11.68 -7.17 -19.95
N LYS A 144 12.65 -6.43 -20.52
CA LYS A 144 13.88 -6.01 -19.83
C LYS A 144 13.59 -5.16 -18.58
N PHE A 145 12.59 -4.27 -18.67
CA PHE A 145 12.16 -3.45 -17.54
C PHE A 145 11.54 -4.34 -16.46
N SER A 146 10.68 -5.27 -16.85
CA SER A 146 9.98 -6.16 -15.93
C SER A 146 10.93 -7.11 -15.19
N GLU A 147 11.91 -7.67 -15.91
CA GLU A 147 12.98 -8.50 -15.34
C GLU A 147 13.78 -7.76 -14.28
N LYS A 148 14.16 -6.52 -14.59
CA LYS A 148 14.93 -5.66 -13.67
C LYS A 148 14.13 -5.31 -12.41
N ASN A 149 12.83 -5.07 -12.55
CA ASN A 149 11.96 -4.55 -11.48
C ASN A 149 11.06 -5.62 -10.83
N TYR A 150 11.31 -6.91 -11.06
CA TYR A 150 10.54 -8.01 -10.49
C TYR A 150 10.43 -7.95 -8.95
N LEU A 151 11.52 -7.61 -8.24
CA LEU A 151 11.50 -7.52 -6.78
C LEU A 151 10.64 -6.37 -6.27
N PHE A 152 10.60 -5.25 -7.00
CA PHE A 152 9.71 -4.13 -6.71
C PHE A 152 8.27 -4.61 -6.76
N ALA A 153 7.84 -5.17 -7.90
CA ALA A 153 6.49 -5.65 -8.11
C ALA A 153 6.05 -6.71 -7.08
N LYS A 154 6.97 -7.64 -6.75
CA LYS A 154 6.73 -8.65 -5.72
C LYS A 154 6.50 -8.01 -4.34
N VAL A 155 7.30 -7.03 -3.96
CA VAL A 155 7.13 -6.33 -2.67
C VAL A 155 5.85 -5.51 -2.67
N SER A 156 5.51 -4.82 -3.77
CA SER A 156 4.25 -4.08 -3.91
C SER A 156 3.03 -4.97 -3.72
N LEU A 157 2.99 -6.14 -4.38
CA LEU A 157 1.84 -7.04 -4.27
C LEU A 157 1.71 -7.65 -2.86
N ILE A 158 2.82 -8.06 -2.25
CA ILE A 158 2.79 -8.58 -0.87
C ILE A 158 2.37 -7.48 0.10
N LEU A 159 2.86 -6.26 -0.07
CA LEU A 159 2.51 -5.12 0.76
C LEU A 159 1.00 -4.82 0.68
N PHE A 160 0.46 -4.75 -0.53
CA PHE A 160 -0.98 -4.56 -0.78
C PHE A 160 -1.81 -5.63 -0.07
N ILE A 161 -1.54 -6.91 -0.33
CA ILE A 161 -2.34 -8.01 0.24
C ILE A 161 -2.29 -8.00 1.77
N ILE A 162 -1.08 -7.95 2.37
CA ILE A 162 -0.95 -8.04 3.84
C ILE A 162 -1.54 -6.80 4.52
N SER A 163 -1.24 -5.60 4.01
CA SER A 163 -1.74 -4.37 4.63
C SER A 163 -3.24 -4.23 4.44
N GLY A 164 -3.78 -4.58 3.27
CA GLY A 164 -5.22 -4.58 3.00
C GLY A 164 -5.98 -5.54 3.92
N ILE A 165 -5.49 -6.77 4.11
CA ILE A 165 -6.09 -7.72 5.05
C ILE A 165 -6.13 -7.14 6.47
N LEU A 166 -5.03 -6.50 6.92
CA LEU A 166 -4.98 -5.91 8.26
C LEU A 166 -5.91 -4.71 8.39
N VAL A 167 -5.94 -3.81 7.39
CA VAL A 167 -6.83 -2.63 7.38
C VAL A 167 -8.28 -3.05 7.42
N GLU A 168 -8.69 -4.01 6.58
CA GLU A 168 -10.07 -4.51 6.57
C GLU A 168 -10.42 -5.27 7.86
N ALA A 169 -9.50 -6.07 8.39
CA ALA A 169 -9.70 -6.77 9.65
C ALA A 169 -9.88 -5.78 10.83
N PHE A 170 -9.02 -4.77 10.93
CA PHE A 170 -9.18 -3.74 11.95
C PHE A 170 -10.48 -2.96 11.74
N LYS A 171 -10.81 -2.58 10.51
CA LYS A 171 -12.05 -1.87 10.19
C LYS A 171 -13.29 -2.63 10.66
N PHE A 172 -13.34 -3.93 10.37
CA PHE A 172 -14.45 -4.78 10.82
C PHE A 172 -14.53 -4.91 12.35
N LEU A 173 -13.39 -4.92 13.05
CA LEU A 173 -13.33 -5.15 14.50
C LEU A 173 -13.45 -3.87 15.35
N TRP A 174 -13.16 -2.68 14.79
CA TRP A 174 -13.04 -1.45 15.57
C TRP A 174 -14.36 -0.71 15.77
N GLY A 175 -15.23 -0.69 14.76
CA GLY A 175 -16.56 -0.08 14.90
C GLY A 175 -16.57 1.44 15.14
N ARG A 176 -15.47 2.14 14.82
CA ARG A 176 -15.37 3.59 15.07
C ARG A 176 -16.23 4.37 14.07
N VAL A 177 -17.07 5.26 14.58
CA VAL A 177 -17.96 6.14 13.81
C VAL A 177 -17.19 7.35 13.31
N ARG A 178 -17.44 7.79 12.07
CA ARG A 178 -16.72 8.92 11.44
C ARG A 178 -17.05 10.27 12.09
N TYR A 179 -16.21 11.27 11.87
CA TYR A 179 -16.45 12.60 12.43
C TYR A 179 -17.71 13.26 11.84
N GLU A 180 -17.90 13.17 10.52
CA GLU A 180 -19.08 13.70 9.81
C GLU A 180 -20.41 13.14 10.37
N GLU A 181 -20.40 11.92 10.90
CA GLU A 181 -21.56 11.23 11.46
C GLU A 181 -21.84 11.62 12.92
N VAL A 182 -20.83 12.06 13.69
CA VAL A 182 -20.98 12.42 15.12
C VAL A 182 -21.09 13.91 15.38
N ILE A 183 -20.96 14.77 14.36
CA ILE A 183 -20.94 16.24 14.54
C ILE A 183 -22.18 16.77 15.27
N ASN A 184 -23.34 16.18 15.02
CA ASN A 184 -24.61 16.57 15.65
C ASN A 184 -24.84 15.92 17.03
N ASN A 185 -24.05 14.91 17.39
CA ASN A 185 -24.10 14.26 18.69
C ASN A 185 -22.72 13.73 19.09
N LEU A 186 -21.91 14.63 19.66
CA LEU A 186 -20.53 14.33 20.06
C LEU A 186 -20.44 13.24 21.14
N GLY A 187 -21.54 12.87 21.80
CA GLY A 187 -21.56 11.73 22.74
C GLY A 187 -21.27 10.38 22.07
N ASN A 188 -21.40 10.30 20.75
CA ASN A 188 -21.06 9.12 19.95
C ASN A 188 -19.59 9.07 19.53
N PHE A 189 -18.80 10.11 19.82
CA PHE A 189 -17.36 10.09 19.58
C PHE A 189 -16.69 9.04 20.47
N THR A 190 -15.75 8.31 19.88
CA THR A 190 -14.97 7.28 20.58
C THR A 190 -13.50 7.44 20.22
N GLU A 191 -12.64 7.32 21.23
CA GLU A 191 -11.20 7.37 21.06
C GLU A 191 -10.69 6.11 20.35
N TRP A 192 -9.61 6.24 19.59
CA TRP A 192 -9.09 5.13 18.80
C TRP A 192 -8.63 3.94 19.64
N TYR A 193 -8.26 4.14 20.91
CA TYR A 193 -7.81 3.05 21.79
C TYR A 193 -8.96 2.31 22.48
N LEU A 194 -10.22 2.69 22.21
CA LEU A 194 -11.43 2.03 22.70
C LEU A 194 -12.22 1.42 21.53
N PRO A 195 -11.90 0.19 21.09
CA PRO A 195 -12.67 -0.50 20.06
C PRO A 195 -14.13 -0.69 20.48
N GLN A 196 -15.06 -0.37 19.58
CA GLN A 196 -16.51 -0.49 19.79
C GLN A 196 -17.06 -1.86 19.33
N GLY A 197 -16.21 -2.72 18.79
CA GLY A 197 -16.60 -4.01 18.24
C GLY A 197 -17.33 -3.89 16.90
N ILE A 198 -18.16 -4.89 16.59
CA ILE A 198 -18.91 -4.95 15.33
C ILE A 198 -20.18 -4.08 15.45
N SER A 199 -20.00 -2.76 15.41
CA SER A 199 -21.07 -1.76 15.57
C SER A 199 -21.58 -1.17 14.24
N GLY A 200 -20.90 -1.47 13.13
CA GLY A 200 -21.16 -0.88 11.80
C GLY A 200 -20.35 0.38 11.49
N GLY A 201 -19.65 0.96 12.47
CA GLY A 201 -18.73 2.09 12.24
C GLY A 201 -17.48 1.67 11.45
N ASN A 202 -17.17 2.41 10.38
CA ASN A 202 -16.14 2.02 9.40
C ASN A 202 -15.01 3.08 9.25
N SER A 203 -14.78 3.90 10.29
CA SER A 203 -13.76 4.96 10.26
C SER A 203 -12.33 4.43 10.40
N PHE A 204 -12.08 3.53 11.35
CA PHE A 204 -10.71 3.15 11.71
C PHE A 204 -10.33 1.76 11.18
N PRO A 205 -9.21 1.57 10.47
CA PRO A 205 -8.32 2.56 9.85
C PRO A 205 -8.82 3.01 8.47
N SER A 206 -8.21 4.08 7.94
CA SER A 206 -8.60 4.64 6.64
C SER A 206 -8.16 3.77 5.44
N GLY A 207 -9.10 3.50 4.53
CA GLY A 207 -8.86 2.78 3.26
C GLY A 207 -8.13 3.65 2.23
N HIS A 208 -8.56 4.91 2.06
CA HIS A 208 -7.89 5.89 1.19
C HIS A 208 -6.43 6.10 1.58
N ALA A 209 -6.14 6.28 2.88
CA ALA A 209 -4.76 6.42 3.34
C ALA A 209 -3.92 5.17 3.02
N TYR A 210 -4.50 3.98 3.18
CA TYR A 210 -3.84 2.72 2.85
C TYR A 210 -3.48 2.67 1.37
N LEU A 211 -4.43 2.94 0.47
CA LEU A 211 -4.21 2.93 -0.97
C LEU A 211 -3.28 4.06 -1.44
N ALA A 212 -3.17 5.16 -0.70
CA ALA A 212 -2.19 6.20 -1.00
C ALA A 212 -0.77 5.76 -0.59
N TRP A 213 -0.61 5.11 0.58
CA TRP A 213 0.68 4.67 1.09
C TRP A 213 1.26 3.44 0.40
N ILE A 214 0.44 2.55 -0.21
CA ILE A 214 0.95 1.35 -0.90
C ILE A 214 1.84 1.66 -2.11
N ILE A 215 1.88 2.92 -2.57
CA ILE A 215 2.74 3.40 -3.66
C ILE A 215 4.19 3.54 -3.20
N ILE A 216 4.47 3.51 -1.88
CA ILE A 216 5.83 3.67 -1.32
C ILE A 216 6.92 2.81 -1.99
N PRO A 217 6.68 1.56 -2.46
CA PRO A 217 7.70 0.80 -3.16
C PRO A 217 8.16 1.43 -4.49
N LEU A 218 7.48 2.44 -5.04
CA LEU A 218 7.83 3.07 -6.32
C LEU A 218 9.27 3.57 -6.37
N PHE A 219 9.81 4.06 -5.25
CA PHE A 219 11.22 4.48 -5.20
C PHE A 219 12.20 3.32 -5.48
N LEU A 220 11.76 2.06 -5.32
CA LEU A 220 12.59 0.88 -5.54
C LEU A 220 13.03 0.76 -7.01
N ILE A 221 12.23 1.28 -7.95
CA ILE A 221 12.58 1.33 -9.39
C ILE A 221 13.84 2.19 -9.61
N PHE A 222 14.04 3.19 -8.75
CA PHE A 222 15.17 4.11 -8.81
C PHE A 222 16.36 3.67 -7.95
N LEU A 223 16.35 2.47 -7.34
CA LEU A 223 17.43 1.97 -6.46
C LEU A 223 18.83 2.00 -7.09
N HIS A 224 18.92 1.82 -8.40
CA HIS A 224 20.19 1.82 -9.13
C HIS A 224 20.46 3.14 -9.88
N LYS A 225 19.62 4.15 -9.68
CA LYS A 225 19.77 5.50 -10.25
C LYS A 225 20.49 6.43 -9.26
N ASN A 226 20.78 7.66 -9.70
CA ASN A 226 21.38 8.69 -8.86
C ASN A 226 20.51 8.95 -7.61
N LYS A 227 21.13 9.33 -6.49
CA LYS A 227 20.48 9.62 -5.20
C LYS A 227 19.32 10.59 -5.34
N ILE A 228 19.44 11.59 -6.21
CA ILE A 228 18.40 12.62 -6.46
C ILE A 228 17.06 11.97 -6.85
N HIS A 229 17.06 11.04 -7.82
CA HIS A 229 15.82 10.42 -8.30
C HIS A 229 15.12 9.58 -7.22
N LYS A 230 15.91 8.95 -6.34
CA LYS A 230 15.36 8.19 -5.20
C LYS A 230 14.66 9.12 -4.22
N TRP A 231 15.30 10.23 -3.87
CA TRP A 231 14.74 11.21 -2.95
C TRP A 231 13.51 11.88 -3.52
N ILE A 232 13.52 12.27 -4.81
CA ILE A 232 12.34 12.79 -5.49
C ILE A 232 11.18 11.79 -5.40
N ALA A 233 11.41 10.52 -5.72
CA ALA A 233 10.36 9.50 -5.63
C ALA A 233 9.80 9.34 -4.20
N ILE A 234 10.67 9.32 -3.18
CA ILE A 234 10.23 9.23 -1.78
C ILE A 234 9.42 10.46 -1.38
N ILE A 235 9.89 11.65 -1.71
CA ILE A 235 9.23 12.93 -1.38
C ILE A 235 7.86 12.99 -2.07
N LEU A 236 7.78 12.74 -3.37
CA LEU A 236 6.52 12.79 -4.12
C LEU A 236 5.50 11.80 -3.60
N VAL A 237 5.89 10.55 -3.32
CA VAL A 237 4.96 9.55 -2.77
C VAL A 237 4.53 9.93 -1.35
N THR A 238 5.43 10.46 -0.53
CA THR A 238 5.09 10.91 0.84
C THR A 238 4.12 12.10 0.79
N LEU A 239 4.39 13.11 -0.03
CA LEU A 239 3.51 14.26 -0.19
C LEU A 239 2.15 13.85 -0.73
N PHE A 240 2.10 12.96 -1.71
CA PHE A 240 0.85 12.42 -2.24
C PHE A 240 0.05 11.69 -1.14
N ALA A 241 0.68 10.79 -0.39
CA ALA A 241 -0.01 10.04 0.66
C ALA A 241 -0.50 10.94 1.80
N LEU A 242 0.29 11.95 2.19
CA LEU A 242 -0.11 12.95 3.18
C LEU A 242 -1.25 13.83 2.66
N PHE A 243 -1.21 14.25 1.39
CA PHE A 243 -2.26 15.03 0.76
C PHE A 243 -3.59 14.28 0.75
N ILE A 244 -3.62 13.05 0.23
CA ILE A 244 -4.83 12.22 0.23
C ILE A 244 -5.36 12.06 1.66
N SER A 245 -4.47 11.74 2.60
CA SER A 245 -4.85 11.54 4.00
C SER A 245 -5.40 12.79 4.68
N TYR A 246 -4.82 13.96 4.39
CA TYR A 246 -5.26 15.23 4.93
C TYR A 246 -6.69 15.56 4.48
N GLU A 247 -6.97 15.43 3.19
CA GLU A 247 -8.29 15.68 2.62
C GLU A 247 -9.38 14.77 3.21
N ARG A 248 -9.02 13.55 3.66
CA ARG A 248 -9.95 12.68 4.40
C ARG A 248 -10.35 13.22 5.78
N ILE A 249 -9.44 13.95 6.44
CA ILE A 249 -9.70 14.58 7.74
C ILE A 249 -10.56 15.81 7.53
N VAL A 250 -10.25 16.60 6.49
CA VAL A 250 -10.98 17.84 6.13
C VAL A 250 -12.47 17.58 5.95
N ILE A 251 -12.85 16.55 5.19
CA ILE A 251 -14.29 16.25 5.00
C ILE A 251 -14.92 15.48 6.17
N GLY A 252 -14.18 15.19 7.24
CA GLY A 252 -14.68 14.46 8.41
C GLY A 252 -14.86 12.96 8.21
N ALA A 253 -14.38 12.38 7.10
CA ALA A 253 -14.50 10.95 6.82
C ALA A 253 -13.59 10.08 7.71
N HIS A 254 -12.52 10.65 8.25
CA HIS A 254 -11.55 9.96 9.11
C HIS A 254 -10.94 10.88 10.17
N TYR A 255 -10.58 10.33 11.33
CA TYR A 255 -9.75 11.02 12.31
C TYR A 255 -8.26 10.90 11.98
N THR A 256 -7.44 11.77 12.57
CA THR A 256 -5.99 11.77 12.35
C THR A 256 -5.34 10.45 12.79
N SER A 257 -5.83 9.82 13.87
CA SER A 257 -5.34 8.48 14.25
C SER A 257 -5.68 7.41 13.20
N ASP A 258 -6.84 7.48 12.53
CA ASP A 258 -7.26 6.48 11.52
C ASP A 258 -6.25 6.47 10.35
N ILE A 259 -5.79 7.67 9.99
CA ILE A 259 -4.72 7.89 9.02
C ILE A 259 -3.38 7.35 9.53
N LEU A 260 -3.00 7.70 10.77
CA LEU A 260 -1.74 7.29 11.38
C LEU A 260 -1.60 5.76 11.43
N PHE A 261 -2.68 5.06 11.80
CA PHE A 261 -2.69 3.59 11.86
C PHE A 261 -2.58 2.98 10.47
N SER A 262 -3.33 3.49 9.50
CA SER A 262 -3.28 3.01 8.12
C SER A 262 -1.88 3.17 7.51
N GLY A 263 -1.30 4.37 7.60
CA GLY A 263 0.08 4.62 7.15
C GLY A 263 1.11 3.82 7.93
N GLY A 264 0.95 3.69 9.25
CA GLY A 264 1.82 2.91 10.12
C GLY A 264 1.89 1.43 9.74
N ILE A 265 0.73 0.80 9.48
CA ILE A 265 0.64 -0.58 9.00
C ILE A 265 1.45 -0.75 7.70
N VAL A 266 1.17 0.08 6.70
CA VAL A 266 1.83 0.00 5.39
C VAL A 266 3.34 0.23 5.50
N ILE A 267 3.77 1.29 6.19
CA ILE A 267 5.19 1.63 6.34
C ILE A 267 5.93 0.52 7.10
N MET A 268 5.36 -0.02 8.17
CA MET A 268 6.01 -1.06 8.97
C MET A 268 6.21 -2.36 8.17
N ILE A 269 5.16 -2.80 7.47
CA ILE A 269 5.24 -3.98 6.58
C ILE A 269 6.25 -3.73 5.47
N PHE A 270 6.23 -2.54 4.87
CA PHE A 270 7.17 -2.17 3.83
C PHE A 270 8.62 -2.25 4.33
N LEU A 271 8.94 -1.71 5.50
CA LEU A 271 10.29 -1.76 6.08
C LEU A 271 10.74 -3.21 6.34
N ILE A 272 9.84 -4.08 6.81
CA ILE A 272 10.11 -5.51 7.01
C ILE A 272 10.41 -6.19 5.68
N LEU A 273 9.57 -5.95 4.66
CA LEU A 273 9.75 -6.50 3.31
C LEU A 273 11.04 -5.98 2.66
N TYR A 274 11.33 -4.69 2.78
CA TYR A 274 12.54 -4.06 2.27
C TYR A 274 13.80 -4.71 2.86
N LYS A 275 13.84 -4.87 4.19
CA LYS A 275 14.93 -5.56 4.88
C LYS A 275 15.09 -7.01 4.41
N LYS A 276 13.98 -7.75 4.27
CA LYS A 276 13.97 -9.16 3.86
C LYS A 276 14.48 -9.34 2.43
N TYR A 277 14.02 -8.53 1.48
CA TYR A 277 14.26 -8.77 0.05
C TYR A 277 15.45 -8.01 -0.53
N PHE A 278 15.76 -6.82 -0.03
CA PHE A 278 16.83 -5.98 -0.59
C PHE A 278 18.11 -6.03 0.24
N LEU A 279 18.04 -5.89 1.57
CA LEU A 279 19.26 -5.79 2.39
C LEU A 279 19.90 -7.14 2.71
N ASN A 280 19.10 -8.15 3.06
CA ASN A 280 19.63 -9.47 3.39
C ASN A 280 20.20 -10.20 2.16
N LYS A 281 19.68 -9.90 0.96
CA LYS A 281 20.17 -10.44 -0.31
C LYS A 281 21.54 -9.86 -0.66
N ASP A 282 21.71 -8.55 -0.53
CA ASP A 282 22.98 -7.85 -0.77
C ASP A 282 24.09 -8.34 0.16
N LYS A 283 23.79 -8.54 1.45
CA LYS A 283 24.75 -9.10 2.42
C LYS A 283 25.20 -10.51 2.04
N LYS A 284 24.29 -11.39 1.61
CA LYS A 284 24.63 -12.76 1.18
C LYS A 284 25.48 -12.76 -0.10
N GLN A 285 25.16 -11.90 -1.08
CA GLN A 285 25.93 -11.78 -2.32
C GLN A 285 27.34 -11.21 -2.10
N ARG A 286 27.48 -10.20 -1.22
CA ARG A 286 28.81 -9.66 -0.86
C ARG A 286 29.67 -10.69 -0.14
N LYS A 287 29.09 -11.45 0.81
CA LYS A 287 29.80 -12.53 1.50
C LYS A 287 30.28 -13.63 0.54
N SER A 288 29.43 -14.09 -0.38
CA SER A 288 29.83 -15.11 -1.36
C SER A 288 30.88 -14.62 -2.36
N ALA A 289 30.80 -13.35 -2.80
CA ALA A 289 31.83 -12.74 -3.64
C ALA A 289 33.18 -12.60 -2.91
N SER A 290 33.17 -12.20 -1.63
CA SER A 290 34.38 -12.10 -0.80
C SER A 290 35.00 -13.48 -0.53
N ALA A 291 34.19 -14.51 -0.31
CA ALA A 291 34.64 -15.89 -0.14
C ALA A 291 35.30 -16.41 -1.42
N LYS A 292 34.68 -16.25 -2.59
CA LYS A 292 35.27 -16.62 -3.90
C LYS A 292 36.59 -15.90 -4.19
N LYS A 293 36.73 -14.62 -3.78
CA LYS A 293 37.97 -13.85 -3.93
C LYS A 293 39.09 -14.39 -3.04
N LYS A 294 38.78 -14.84 -1.82
CA LYS A 294 39.74 -15.52 -0.92
C LYS A 294 40.16 -16.89 -1.47
N THR A 295 39.24 -17.72 -1.95
CA THR A 295 39.58 -19.04 -2.53
C THR A 295 40.44 -18.92 -3.78
N ARG A 296 40.23 -17.89 -4.62
CA ARG A 296 41.07 -17.62 -5.79
C ARG A 296 42.48 -17.12 -5.43
N LYS A 297 42.65 -16.41 -4.31
CA LYS A 297 43.98 -16.01 -3.82
C LYS A 297 44.77 -17.20 -3.29
N ASN A 298 44.13 -18.08 -2.52
CA ASN A 298 44.79 -19.26 -1.95
C ASN A 298 45.12 -20.36 -2.96
N LYS A 299 44.56 -20.32 -4.19
CA LYS A 299 44.93 -21.22 -5.30
C LYS A 299 46.05 -20.67 -6.20
N LYS A 300 46.50 -19.43 -5.95
CA LYS A 300 47.57 -18.76 -6.70
C LYS A 300 48.87 -18.61 -5.88
N GLN A 301 48.84 -19.05 -4.64
CA GLN A 301 50.00 -19.31 -3.77
C GLN A 301 50.20 -20.81 -3.75
#